data_AF-A0A1H0LRB0-F1
#
_entry.id   AF-A0A1H0LRB0-F1
#
_cell.length_a   1.000
_cell.length_b   1.000
_cell.length_c   1.000
_cell.angle_alpha   90.00
_cell.angle_beta   90.00
_cell.angle_gamma   90.00
#
_symmetry.space_group_name_H-M   'P 1'
#
loop_
_entity.id
_entity.type
_entity.pdbx_description
1 polymer ?
#
loop_
_entity_poly.entity_id
_entity_poly.type
_entity_poly.pdbx_seq_one_letter_code
_entity_poly.pdbx_strand_id
1 'polypeptide(L)'
;MKKPVLKGSGDSFWVGVDVTNTGTNPANYLTYIRLTGPLGYNALLRVQTATLQPSEASSAVYTARDESVGAIIPKNPTVVIVQVFRTPA
;
A
#
# COMPACT_ATOMS: atom_id res chain seq x y z
N MET A 1 6.76 -4.51 6.32
CA MET A 1 6.45 -3.53 5.26
C MET A 1 7.72 -2.78 4.91
N LYS A 2 8.08 -2.69 3.62
CA LYS A 2 9.24 -1.91 3.17
C LYS A 2 8.93 -0.42 3.29
N LYS A 3 9.92 0.41 3.67
CA LYS A 3 9.72 1.87 3.72
C LYS A 3 9.41 2.40 2.31
N PRO A 4 8.45 3.32 2.15
CA PRO A 4 8.24 3.94 0.86
C PRO A 4 9.47 4.71 0.41
N VAL A 5 9.67 4.75 -0.90
CA VAL A 5 10.74 5.52 -1.54
C VAL A 5 10.11 6.58 -2.40
N LEU A 6 10.57 7.82 -2.28
CA LEU A 6 10.10 8.93 -3.10
C LEU A 6 10.44 8.67 -4.58
N LYS A 7 9.44 8.72 -5.46
CA LYS A 7 9.57 8.39 -6.88
C LYS A 7 10.10 9.62 -7.62
N GLY A 8 11.36 9.56 -8.06
CA GLY A 8 11.95 10.48 -9.04
C GLY A 8 11.58 11.95 -8.84
N SER A 9 10.74 12.50 -9.74
CA SER A 9 10.24 13.89 -9.77
C SER A 9 9.55 14.38 -8.49
N GLY A 10 9.39 13.50 -7.50
CA GLY A 10 9.03 13.83 -6.14
C GLY A 10 7.57 14.17 -5.95
N ASP A 11 6.72 13.71 -6.87
CA ASP A 11 5.27 13.88 -6.80
C ASP A 11 4.52 12.67 -6.20
N SER A 12 5.25 11.57 -5.92
CA SER A 12 4.68 10.29 -5.52
C SER A 12 5.69 9.39 -4.79
N PHE A 13 5.21 8.31 -4.17
CA PHE A 13 6.02 7.31 -3.48
C PHE A 13 5.83 5.91 -4.07
N TRP A 14 6.92 5.18 -4.23
CA TRP A 14 6.90 3.73 -4.37
C TRP A 14 6.71 3.06 -3.02
N VAL A 15 5.69 2.22 -2.91
CA VAL A 15 5.34 1.47 -1.71
C VAL A 15 5.45 -0.01 -2.03
N GLY A 16 6.45 -0.68 -1.45
CA GLY A 16 6.58 -2.13 -1.53
C GLY A 16 5.60 -2.80 -0.58
N VAL A 17 4.75 -3.67 -1.10
CA VAL A 17 3.72 -4.39 -0.35
C VAL A 17 3.94 -5.88 -0.54
N ASP A 18 4.05 -6.58 0.60
CA ASP A 18 4.18 -8.03 0.68
C ASP A 18 2.93 -8.55 1.41
N VAL A 19 2.21 -9.48 0.78
CA VAL A 19 0.99 -10.11 1.33
C VAL A 19 1.20 -11.61 1.35
N THR A 20 0.95 -12.25 2.49
CA THR A 20 1.04 -13.70 2.65
C THR A 20 -0.29 -14.25 3.14
N ASN A 21 -0.79 -15.32 2.51
CA ASN A 21 -1.99 -16.01 2.99
C ASN A 21 -1.62 -16.93 4.15
N THR A 22 -1.87 -16.49 5.39
CA THR A 22 -1.65 -17.30 6.60
C THR A 22 -2.84 -18.19 6.96
N GLY A 23 -3.91 -18.17 6.17
CA GLY A 23 -5.07 -19.04 6.34
C GLY A 23 -4.88 -20.41 5.70
N THR A 24 -5.80 -21.33 6.00
CA THR A 24 -5.79 -22.72 5.49
C THR A 24 -6.47 -22.88 4.12
N ASN A 25 -7.14 -21.84 3.62
CA ASN A 25 -7.90 -21.86 2.37
C ASN A 25 -7.41 -20.78 1.40
N PRO A 26 -7.59 -20.98 0.07
CA PRO A 26 -7.36 -19.95 -0.92
C PRO A 26 -8.15 -18.66 -0.63
N ALA A 27 -7.52 -17.50 -0.85
CA ALA A 27 -8.17 -16.22 -0.61
C ALA A 27 -7.58 -15.08 -1.44
N ASN A 28 -8.41 -14.08 -1.69
CA ASN A 28 -8.02 -12.77 -2.21
C ASN A 28 -7.90 -11.78 -1.06
N TYR A 29 -6.96 -10.84 -1.17
CA TYR A 29 -6.75 -9.80 -0.18
C TYR A 29 -6.93 -8.41 -0.81
N LEU A 30 -7.75 -7.59 -0.16
CA LEU A 30 -7.90 -6.17 -0.47
C LEU A 30 -7.37 -5.36 0.72
N THR A 31 -6.31 -4.59 0.49
CA THR A 31 -5.61 -3.84 1.53
C THR A 31 -5.66 -2.35 1.21
N TYR A 32 -6.03 -1.55 2.20
CA TYR A 32 -5.96 -0.09 2.15
C TYR A 32 -4.78 0.40 2.97
N ILE A 33 -3.87 1.13 2.34
CA ILE A 33 -2.64 1.65 2.95
C ILE A 33 -2.70 3.17 2.85
N ARG A 34 -2.43 3.86 3.95
CA ARG A 34 -2.42 5.33 3.99
C ARG A 34 -1.03 5.85 4.22
N LEU A 35 -0.61 6.80 3.40
CA LEU A 35 0.60 7.58 3.58
C LEU A 35 0.19 8.97 4.04
N THR A 36 0.72 9.38 5.18
CA THR A 36 0.47 10.71 5.76
C THR A 36 1.78 11.46 5.93
N GLY A 37 1.71 12.79 5.88
CA GLY A 37 2.88 13.64 6.10
C GLY A 37 2.50 14.99 6.72
N PRO A 38 3.50 15.79 7.12
CA PRO A 38 3.28 17.16 7.54
C PRO A 38 2.49 17.98 6.50
N LEU A 39 1.83 19.04 6.95
CA LEU A 39 1.08 19.98 6.10
C LEU A 39 -0.09 19.35 5.34
N GLY A 40 -0.61 18.22 5.83
CA GLY A 40 -1.87 17.64 5.35
C GLY A 40 -1.73 16.59 4.24
N TYR A 41 -0.50 16.22 3.84
CA TYR A 41 -0.28 15.17 2.83
C TYR A 41 -1.00 13.87 3.20
N ASN A 42 -1.78 13.34 2.26
CA ASN A 42 -2.69 12.25 2.51
C ASN A 42 -2.95 11.41 1.24
N ALA A 43 -2.13 10.38 1.02
CA ALA A 43 -2.33 9.44 -0.08
C ALA A 43 -2.98 8.14 0.42
N LEU A 44 -4.03 7.68 -0.28
CA LEU A 44 -4.64 6.38 -0.04
C LEU A 44 -4.28 5.44 -1.19
N LEU A 45 -3.69 4.31 -0.85
CA LEU A 45 -3.35 3.24 -1.77
C LEU A 45 -4.29 2.05 -1.56
N ARG A 46 -4.92 1.59 -2.64
CA ARG A 46 -5.74 0.38 -2.69
C ARG A 46 -4.95 -0.74 -3.38
N VAL A 47 -4.66 -1.82 -2.66
CA VAL A 47 -3.91 -2.98 -3.15
C VAL A 47 -4.81 -4.20 -3.16
N GLN A 48 -4.88 -4.89 -4.30
CA GLN A 48 -5.61 -6.13 -4.43
C GLN A 48 -4.69 -7.22 -4.97
N THR A 49 -4.70 -8.40 -4.32
CA THR A 49 -3.96 -9.57 -4.79
C THR A 49 -4.82 -10.39 -5.74
N ALA A 50 -4.18 -11.25 -6.54
CA ALA A 50 -4.84 -12.44 -7.07
C ALA A 50 -5.15 -13.44 -5.94
N THR A 51 -5.83 -14.55 -6.26
CA THR A 51 -6.06 -15.62 -5.30
C THR A 51 -4.73 -16.22 -4.87
N LEU A 52 -4.45 -16.18 -3.57
CA LEU A 52 -3.26 -16.79 -2.98
C LEU A 52 -3.64 -18.13 -2.35
N GLN A 53 -2.89 -19.18 -2.66
CA GLN A 53 -2.95 -20.48 -1.98
C GLN A 53 -2.47 -20.36 -0.52
N PRO A 54 -2.78 -21.34 0.36
CA PRO A 54 -2.24 -21.35 1.72
C PRO A 54 -0.72 -21.25 1.74
N SER A 55 -0.18 -20.35 2.57
CA SER A 55 1.26 -20.01 2.67
C SER A 55 1.87 -19.31 1.44
N GLU A 56 1.11 -19.08 0.37
CA GLU A 56 1.59 -18.32 -0.78
C GLU A 56 1.75 -16.83 -0.42
N ALA A 57 2.78 -16.20 -1.00
CA ALA A 57 3.06 -14.79 -0.85
C ALA A 57 3.07 -14.07 -2.21
N SER A 58 2.60 -12.82 -2.20
CA SER A 58 2.66 -11.90 -3.34
C SER A 58 3.39 -10.63 -2.92
N SER A 59 4.35 -10.20 -3.75
CA SER A 59 5.15 -9.00 -3.54
C SER A 59 5.02 -8.10 -4.76
N ALA A 60 4.64 -6.83 -4.54
CA ALA A 60 4.53 -5.85 -5.61
C ALA A 60 4.89 -4.44 -5.12
N VAL A 61 5.21 -3.56 -6.07
CA VAL A 61 5.48 -2.14 -5.81
C VAL A 61 4.37 -1.32 -6.42
N TYR A 62 3.77 -0.46 -5.59
CA TYR A 62 2.68 0.43 -5.99
C TYR A 62 3.11 1.89 -5.93
N THR A 63 2.42 2.75 -6.67
CA THR A 63 2.63 4.20 -6.58
C THR A 63 1.52 4.81 -5.72
N ALA A 64 1.89 5.51 -4.65
CA ALA A 64 0.98 6.28 -3.81
C ALA A 64 1.23 7.78 -4.03
N ARG A 65 0.16 8.54 -4.22
CA ARG A 65 0.19 9.99 -4.46
C ARG A 65 -1.02 10.63 -3.80
N ASP A 66 -0.83 11.81 -3.21
CA ASP A 66 -1.94 12.68 -2.84
C ASP A 66 -2.36 13.43 -4.10
N GLU A 67 -3.61 13.26 -4.50
CA GLU A 67 -4.17 13.83 -5.74
C GLU A 67 -4.68 15.26 -5.54
N SER A 68 -4.61 15.79 -4.31
CA SER A 68 -4.99 17.15 -4.00
C SER A 68 -4.07 18.16 -4.71
N VAL A 69 -4.65 19.20 -5.30
CA VAL A 69 -3.89 20.27 -5.95
C VAL A 69 -3.01 20.99 -4.92
N GLY A 70 -1.72 21.12 -5.21
CA GLY A 70 -0.77 21.79 -4.32
C GLY A 70 -0.33 20.97 -3.11
N ALA A 71 -0.61 19.67 -3.07
CA ALA A 71 -0.15 18.80 -2.00
C ALA A 71 1.37 18.92 -1.78
N ILE A 72 1.76 19.22 -0.54
CA ILE A 72 3.17 19.36 -0.17
C ILE A 72 3.71 17.97 0.16
N ILE A 73 4.76 17.57 -0.55
CA ILE A 73 5.24 16.19 -0.47
C ILE A 73 6.30 16.05 0.62
N PRO A 74 6.07 15.16 1.60
CA PRO A 74 6.97 15.02 2.72
C PRO A 74 8.25 14.31 2.30
N LYS A 75 9.38 14.63 2.95
CA LYS A 75 10.60 13.83 2.77
C LYS A 75 10.44 12.40 3.32
N ASN A 76 9.71 12.27 4.43
CA ASN A 76 9.47 11.03 5.14
C ASN A 76 7.98 10.88 5.46
N PRO A 77 7.17 10.19 4.63
CA PRO A 77 5.79 9.91 4.98
C PRO A 77 5.70 8.83 6.08
N THR A 78 4.67 8.92 6.91
CA THR A 78 4.24 7.83 7.79
C THR A 78 3.31 6.90 7.02
N VAL A 79 3.50 5.59 7.15
CA VAL A 79 2.71 4.59 6.44
C VAL A 79 2.02 3.67 7.41
N VAL A 80 0.73 3.49 7.20
CA VAL A 80 -0.11 2.60 8.00
C VAL A 80 -0.99 1.74 7.10
N ILE A 81 -1.16 0.47 7.46
CA ILE A 81 -2.25 -0.34 6.93
C ILE A 81 -3.51 0.10 7.66
N VAL A 82 -4.48 0.64 6.94
CA VAL A 82 -5.75 1.10 7.51
C VAL A 82 -6.71 -0.07 7.63
N GLN A 83 -6.76 -0.91 6.61
CA GLN A 83 -7.73 -2.00 6.55
C GLN A 83 -7.23 -3.13 5.67
N VAL A 84 -7.57 -4.36 6.06
CA VAL A 84 -7.37 -5.57 5.27
C VAL A 84 -8.69 -6.32 5.21
N PHE A 85 -9.12 -6.65 4.01
CA PHE A 85 -10.23 -7.56 3.77
C PHE A 85 -9.68 -8.85 3.19
N ARG A 86 -10.11 -9.98 3.75
CA ARG A 86 -9.83 -11.32 3.25
C ARG A 86 -11.12 -11.90 2.69
N THR A 87 -11.14 -12.22 1.41
CA THR A 87 -12.28 -12.85 0.75
C THR A 87 -11.89 -14.28 0.35
N PRO A 88 -12.55 -15.32 0.88
CA PRO A 88 -12.38 -16.69 0.39
C PRO A 88 -12.58 -16.73 -1.13
N ALA A 89 -11.72 -17.47 -1.83
CA ALA A 89 -11.85 -17.67 -3.27
C ALA A 89 -12.72 -18.89 -3.59
#